data_AF-A0A955UZ23-F1
#
_entry.id   AF-A0A955UZ23-F1
#
_cell.length_a   1.000
_cell.length_b   1.000
_cell.length_c   1.000
_cell.angle_alpha   90.00
_cell.angle_beta   90.00
_cell.angle_gamma   90.00
#
_symmetry.space_group_name_H-M   'P 1'
#
loop_
_entity.id
_entity.type
_entity.pdbx_description
1 polymer ?
#
loop_
_entity_poly.entity_id
_entity_poly.type
_entity_poly.pdbx_seq_one_letter_code
_entity_poly.pdbx_strand_id
1 'polypeptide(L)'
;MGAPPAAAPVASASAAAKRALALAAVFVLPSGAAALVNQVVWVRLLGLSFGAASASVATVVGAFFLGLAVGSALAPRWLARTRDPLRLYLALEAAIGVFALLLLPVLLHLDALVAAFPLASELGALRFAAAFALLAPPTVCMGATYPVVVAWAVRSDEAVGPGLALVYAANTAGAVLGAWGAGFVLVPRFGLDGAVVVAAGLNFAIVALGLAARRAFALRDDAARDAGVRASVASEEVAGAL
;
A
#
# COMPACT_ATOMS: atom_id res chain seq x y z
N MET A 1 54.46 -7.17 -11.05
CA MET A 1 53.40 -7.93 -10.33
C MET A 1 52.40 -6.92 -9.80
N GLY A 2 51.33 -6.65 -10.54
CA GLY A 2 50.28 -5.70 -10.13
C GLY A 2 49.34 -6.38 -9.14
N ALA A 3 49.08 -5.74 -8.00
CA ALA A 3 48.09 -6.19 -7.03
C ALA A 3 46.69 -6.25 -7.69
N PRO A 4 45.88 -7.29 -7.44
CA PRO A 4 44.51 -7.32 -7.91
C PRO A 4 43.69 -6.19 -7.24
N PRO A 5 42.81 -5.49 -7.98
CA PRO A 5 41.99 -4.42 -7.42
C PRO A 5 40.99 -4.95 -6.39
N ALA A 6 40.75 -4.13 -5.35
CA ALA A 6 40.00 -4.45 -4.15
C ALA A 6 38.56 -4.96 -4.42
N ALA A 7 38.26 -6.17 -3.94
CA ALA A 7 36.95 -6.83 -4.01
C ALA A 7 35.95 -6.29 -2.94
N ALA A 8 35.58 -5.01 -3.02
CA ALA A 8 34.61 -4.39 -2.10
C ALA A 8 33.20 -3.97 -2.65
N PRO A 9 32.57 -4.55 -3.69
CA PRO A 9 31.17 -4.19 -4.05
C PRO A 9 30.05 -5.13 -3.55
N VAL A 10 30.34 -6.38 -3.16
CA VAL A 10 29.29 -7.42 -3.05
C VAL A 10 28.54 -7.40 -1.70
N ALA A 11 29.24 -7.10 -0.60
CA ALA A 11 28.65 -7.12 0.75
C ALA A 11 27.64 -5.98 1.01
N SER A 12 27.84 -4.81 0.39
CA SER A 12 26.97 -3.64 0.55
C SER A 12 25.63 -3.79 -0.19
N ALA A 13 25.64 -4.45 -1.36
CA ALA A 13 24.44 -4.71 -2.16
C ALA A 13 23.45 -5.66 -1.44
N SER A 14 23.96 -6.70 -0.77
CA SER A 14 23.12 -7.65 0.00
C SER A 14 22.44 -6.97 1.20
N ALA A 15 23.14 -6.08 1.91
CA ALA A 15 22.57 -5.36 3.04
C ALA A 15 21.46 -4.37 2.61
N ALA A 16 21.63 -3.69 1.47
CA ALA A 16 20.62 -2.79 0.93
C ALA A 16 19.34 -3.54 0.52
N ALA A 17 19.47 -4.69 -0.14
CA ALA A 17 18.34 -5.55 -0.51
C ALA A 17 17.56 -6.05 0.72
N LYS A 18 18.27 -6.52 1.76
CA LYS A 18 17.64 -6.94 3.02
C LYS A 18 16.88 -5.79 3.71
N ARG A 19 17.44 -4.57 3.69
CA ARG A 19 16.79 -3.38 4.24
C ARG A 19 15.53 -3.00 3.46
N ALA A 20 15.58 -3.03 2.12
CA ALA A 20 14.42 -2.75 1.28
C ALA A 20 13.30 -3.76 1.54
N LEU A 21 13.65 -5.04 1.66
CA LEU A 21 12.70 -6.10 1.97
C LEU A 21 12.10 -5.98 3.37
N ALA A 22 12.91 -5.62 4.37
CA ALA A 22 12.41 -5.35 5.72
C ALA A 22 11.45 -4.16 5.76
N LEU A 23 11.78 -3.07 5.05
CA LEU A 23 10.90 -1.90 4.93
C LEU A 23 9.60 -2.26 4.20
N ALA A 24 9.67 -3.09 3.15
CA ALA A 24 8.48 -3.58 2.46
C ALA A 24 7.56 -4.32 3.42
N ALA A 25 8.08 -5.26 4.23
CA ALA A 25 7.31 -5.97 5.24
C ALA A 25 6.65 -5.01 6.26
N VAL A 26 7.39 -3.99 6.72
CA VAL A 26 6.88 -2.96 7.64
C VAL A 26 5.75 -2.13 7.01
N PHE A 27 5.77 -1.91 5.69
CA PHE A 27 4.70 -1.17 5.00
C PHE A 27 3.48 -2.06 4.69
N VAL A 28 3.70 -3.28 4.19
CA VAL A 28 2.58 -4.13 3.74
C VAL A 28 1.76 -4.73 4.87
N LEU A 29 2.33 -4.88 6.07
CA LEU A 29 1.60 -5.39 7.23
C LEU A 29 0.47 -4.43 7.66
N PRO A 30 0.74 -3.14 7.98
CA PRO A 30 -0.32 -2.19 8.28
C PRO A 30 -1.24 -1.91 7.08
N SER A 31 -0.73 -1.99 5.84
CA SER A 31 -1.57 -1.87 4.62
C SER A 31 -2.59 -3.01 4.53
N GLY A 32 -2.15 -4.26 4.74
CA GLY A 32 -3.03 -5.43 4.82
C GLY A 32 -4.06 -5.29 5.94
N ALA A 33 -3.63 -4.82 7.12
CA ALA A 33 -4.55 -4.57 8.24
C ALA A 33 -5.62 -3.53 7.87
N ALA A 34 -5.21 -2.38 7.34
CA ALA A 34 -6.13 -1.31 6.92
C ALA A 34 -7.12 -1.79 5.85
N ALA A 35 -6.65 -2.56 4.87
CA ALA A 35 -7.48 -3.09 3.79
C ALA A 35 -8.61 -4.00 4.32
N LEU A 36 -8.30 -4.89 5.27
CA LEU A 36 -9.29 -5.80 5.84
C LEU A 36 -10.18 -5.15 6.91
N VAL A 37 -9.68 -4.13 7.62
CA VAL A 37 -10.54 -3.28 8.46
C VAL A 37 -11.59 -2.59 7.60
N ASN A 38 -11.17 -1.96 6.51
CA ASN A 38 -12.07 -1.32 5.56
C ASN A 38 -13.08 -2.32 4.98
N GLN A 39 -12.64 -3.52 4.57
CA GLN A 39 -13.54 -4.54 4.03
C GLN A 39 -14.63 -4.94 5.05
N VAL A 40 -14.25 -5.22 6.30
CA VAL A 40 -15.21 -5.58 7.37
C VAL A 40 -16.19 -4.44 7.64
N VAL A 41 -15.70 -3.20 7.71
CA VAL A 41 -16.54 -2.03 7.94
C VAL A 41 -17.49 -1.78 6.77
N TRP A 42 -17.02 -1.87 5.52
CA TRP A 42 -17.86 -1.71 4.34
C TRP A 42 -18.97 -2.76 4.24
N VAL A 43 -18.70 -4.01 4.63
CA VAL A 43 -19.75 -5.05 4.72
C VAL A 43 -20.83 -4.64 5.72
N ARG A 44 -20.45 -4.12 6.89
CA ARG A 44 -21.41 -3.68 7.91
C ARG A 44 -22.20 -2.45 7.46
N LEU A 45 -21.52 -1.46 6.86
CA LEU A 45 -22.15 -0.24 6.34
C LEU A 45 -23.15 -0.56 5.22
N LEU A 46 -22.77 -1.39 4.25
CA LEU A 46 -23.70 -1.83 3.21
C LEU A 46 -24.84 -2.68 3.79
N GLY A 47 -24.59 -3.43 4.87
CA GLY A 47 -25.62 -4.17 5.60
C GLY A 47 -26.74 -3.30 6.16
N LEU A 48 -26.40 -2.10 6.67
CA LEU A 48 -27.39 -1.12 7.14
C LEU A 48 -28.35 -0.69 6.02
N SER A 49 -27.81 -0.60 4.81
CA SER A 49 -28.51 -0.11 3.64
C SER A 49 -29.22 -1.20 2.85
N PHE A 50 -28.62 -2.38 2.67
CA PHE A 50 -29.19 -3.44 1.83
C PHE A 50 -30.19 -4.28 2.62
N GLY A 51 -30.16 -4.26 3.96
CA GLY A 51 -31.01 -5.09 4.83
C GLY A 51 -30.73 -6.60 4.73
N ALA A 52 -29.89 -7.02 3.78
CA ALA A 52 -29.51 -8.40 3.51
C ALA A 52 -27.99 -8.58 3.68
N ALA A 53 -27.61 -9.42 4.64
CA ALA A 53 -26.20 -9.71 4.93
C ALA A 53 -25.50 -10.38 3.75
N SER A 54 -26.17 -11.32 3.08
CA SER A 54 -25.62 -12.04 1.91
C SER A 54 -25.31 -11.09 0.75
N ALA A 55 -26.21 -10.16 0.43
CA ALA A 55 -26.01 -9.18 -0.63
C ALA A 55 -24.84 -8.24 -0.31
N SER A 56 -24.73 -7.77 0.93
CA SER A 56 -23.67 -6.87 1.37
C SER A 56 -22.29 -7.53 1.30
N VAL A 57 -22.18 -8.77 1.80
CA VAL A 57 -20.95 -9.55 1.73
C VAL A 57 -20.56 -9.82 0.28
N ALA A 58 -21.50 -10.31 -0.56
CA ALA A 58 -21.22 -10.61 -1.96
C ALA A 58 -20.75 -9.37 -2.74
N THR A 59 -21.37 -8.21 -2.49
CA THR A 59 -21.01 -6.94 -3.14
C THR A 59 -19.60 -6.50 -2.76
N VAL A 60 -19.30 -6.45 -1.46
CA VAL A 60 -17.99 -5.98 -0.99
C VAL A 60 -16.90 -6.94 -1.41
N VAL A 61 -17.09 -8.24 -1.19
CA VAL A 61 -16.09 -9.26 -1.54
C VAL A 61 -15.87 -9.32 -3.05
N GLY A 62 -16.94 -9.22 -3.84
CA GLY A 62 -16.85 -9.14 -5.31
C GLY A 62 -16.09 -7.91 -5.78
N ALA A 63 -16.39 -6.73 -5.23
CA ALA A 63 -15.69 -5.49 -5.54
C ALA A 63 -14.21 -5.53 -5.09
N PHE A 64 -13.93 -6.21 -3.99
CA PHE A 64 -12.58 -6.40 -3.48
C PHE A 64 -11.76 -7.28 -4.42
N PHE A 65 -12.27 -8.46 -4.80
CA PHE A 65 -11.55 -9.37 -5.69
C PHE A 65 -11.42 -8.82 -7.12
N LEU A 66 -12.46 -8.19 -7.67
CA LEU A 66 -12.35 -7.57 -8.99
C LEU A 66 -11.38 -6.39 -8.96
N GLY A 67 -11.45 -5.54 -7.93
CA GLY A 67 -10.51 -4.44 -7.75
C GLY A 67 -9.08 -4.92 -7.60
N LEU A 68 -8.84 -5.96 -6.79
CA LEU A 68 -7.53 -6.60 -6.64
C LEU A 68 -6.99 -7.08 -7.98
N ALA A 69 -7.82 -7.79 -8.76
CA ALA A 69 -7.45 -8.32 -10.07
C ALA A 69 -7.12 -7.19 -11.07
N VAL A 70 -8.00 -6.18 -11.17
CA VAL A 70 -7.81 -5.02 -12.06
C VAL A 70 -6.57 -4.21 -11.63
N GLY A 71 -6.43 -3.91 -10.34
CA GLY A 71 -5.28 -3.19 -9.79
C GLY A 71 -3.96 -3.91 -10.05
N SER A 72 -3.92 -5.22 -9.83
CA SER A 72 -2.75 -6.04 -10.14
C SER A 72 -2.42 -6.06 -11.63
N ALA A 73 -3.43 -6.11 -12.51
CA ALA A 73 -3.24 -6.07 -13.96
C ALA A 73 -2.82 -4.67 -14.48
N LEU A 74 -3.17 -3.60 -13.78
CA LEU A 74 -2.78 -2.23 -14.11
C LEU A 74 -1.39 -1.87 -13.57
N ALA A 75 -0.94 -2.51 -12.48
CA ALA A 75 0.32 -2.20 -11.83
C ALA A 75 1.54 -2.21 -12.77
N PRO A 76 1.75 -3.19 -13.70
CA PRO A 76 2.87 -3.15 -14.64
C PRO A 76 2.85 -1.90 -15.53
N ARG A 77 1.67 -1.45 -15.96
CA ARG A 77 1.50 -0.24 -16.79
C ARG A 77 1.79 1.04 -16.01
N TRP A 78 1.52 1.06 -14.71
CA TRP A 78 1.85 2.20 -13.84
C TRP A 78 3.34 2.20 -13.47
N LEU A 79 3.91 1.03 -13.20
CA LEU A 79 5.34 0.83 -12.97
C LEU A 79 6.18 1.27 -14.17
N ALA A 80 5.77 0.94 -15.40
CA ALA A 80 6.44 1.38 -16.62
C ALA A 80 6.47 2.91 -16.80
N ARG A 81 5.56 3.65 -16.15
CA ARG A 81 5.45 5.12 -16.24
C ARG A 81 6.18 5.85 -15.12
N THR A 82 6.64 5.15 -14.08
CA THR A 82 7.35 5.78 -12.94
C THR A 82 8.80 5.32 -12.87
N ARG A 83 9.69 6.25 -12.53
CA ARG A 83 11.08 5.93 -12.17
C ARG A 83 11.26 5.66 -10.68
N ASP A 84 10.21 5.90 -9.88
CA ASP A 84 10.21 5.74 -8.43
C ASP A 84 8.98 4.91 -8.01
N PRO A 85 9.12 3.57 -7.98
CA PRO A 85 8.06 2.66 -7.54
C PRO A 85 7.59 2.93 -6.11
N LEU A 86 8.48 3.41 -5.22
CA LEU A 86 8.09 3.73 -3.85
C LEU A 86 7.16 4.95 -3.81
N ARG A 87 7.40 5.99 -4.61
CA ARG A 87 6.44 7.11 -4.74
C ARG A 87 5.06 6.63 -5.18
N LEU A 88 5.01 5.72 -6.16
CA LEU A 88 3.75 5.15 -6.62
C LEU A 88 3.05 4.38 -5.50
N TYR A 89 3.79 3.56 -4.75
CA TYR A 89 3.26 2.84 -3.59
C TYR A 89 2.66 3.80 -2.55
N LEU A 90 3.38 4.87 -2.17
CA LEU A 90 2.88 5.85 -1.20
C LEU A 90 1.67 6.63 -1.74
N ALA A 91 1.60 6.92 -3.04
CA ALA A 91 0.44 7.54 -3.65
C ALA A 91 -0.80 6.62 -3.60
N LEU A 92 -0.62 5.32 -3.81
CA LEU A 92 -1.69 4.32 -3.68
C LEU A 92 -2.18 4.23 -2.23
N GLU A 93 -1.27 4.15 -1.26
CA GLU A 93 -1.62 4.14 0.17
C GLU A 93 -2.37 5.42 0.59
N ALA A 94 -1.91 6.59 0.13
CA ALA A 94 -2.61 7.85 0.37
C ALA A 94 -4.03 7.84 -0.24
N ALA A 95 -4.17 7.36 -1.47
CA ALA A 95 -5.47 7.25 -2.13
C ALA A 95 -6.42 6.31 -1.36
N ILE A 96 -5.92 5.16 -0.88
CA ILE A 96 -6.71 4.22 -0.07
C ILE A 96 -7.22 4.90 1.21
N GLY A 97 -6.35 5.60 1.94
CA GLY A 97 -6.73 6.32 3.16
C GLY A 97 -7.75 7.43 2.91
N VAL A 98 -7.57 8.21 1.83
CA VAL A 98 -8.52 9.25 1.42
C VAL A 98 -9.87 8.65 1.03
N PHE A 99 -9.89 7.61 0.20
CA PHE A 99 -11.13 6.95 -0.20
C PHE A 99 -11.85 6.32 1.00
N ALA A 100 -11.14 5.74 1.95
CA ALA A 100 -11.74 5.19 3.17
C ALA A 100 -12.54 6.26 3.92
N LEU A 101 -11.97 7.46 4.10
CA LEU A 101 -12.62 8.58 4.76
C LEU A 101 -13.77 9.18 3.93
N LEU A 102 -13.59 9.32 2.61
CA LEU A 102 -14.62 9.86 1.71
C LEU A 102 -15.83 8.92 1.59
N LEU A 103 -15.60 7.61 1.57
CA LEU A 103 -16.67 6.63 1.45
C LEU A 103 -17.49 6.48 2.73
N LEU A 104 -16.95 6.78 3.91
CA LEU A 104 -17.68 6.66 5.17
C LEU A 104 -19.02 7.43 5.18
N PRO A 105 -19.07 8.76 4.94
CA PRO A 105 -20.35 9.47 4.91
C PRO A 105 -21.25 9.02 3.76
N VAL A 106 -20.68 8.63 2.62
CA VAL A 106 -21.44 8.15 1.45
C VAL A 106 -22.15 6.83 1.77
N LEU A 107 -21.45 5.87 2.37
CA LEU A 107 -21.98 4.57 2.73
C LEU A 107 -22.94 4.63 3.92
N LEU A 108 -22.73 5.55 4.87
CA LEU A 108 -23.66 5.80 5.98
C LEU A 108 -25.01 6.36 5.51
N HIS A 109 -25.02 7.16 4.44
CA HIS A 109 -26.22 7.80 3.90
C HIS A 109 -26.65 7.21 2.57
N LEU A 110 -26.21 5.98 2.27
CA LEU A 110 -26.46 5.36 0.96
C LEU A 110 -27.95 5.22 0.68
N ASP A 111 -28.79 4.96 1.70
CA ASP A 111 -30.25 4.93 1.56
C ASP A 111 -30.84 6.25 1.11
N ALA A 112 -30.43 7.37 1.72
CA ALA A 112 -30.90 8.69 1.34
C ALA A 112 -30.45 9.06 -0.08
N LEU A 113 -29.20 8.70 -0.43
CA LEU A 113 -28.67 8.91 -1.78
C LEU A 113 -29.42 8.08 -2.82
N VAL A 114 -29.70 6.81 -2.53
CA VAL A 114 -30.43 5.92 -3.45
C VAL A 114 -31.90 6.35 -3.55
N ALA A 115 -32.53 6.80 -2.47
CA ALA A 115 -33.91 7.29 -2.47
C ALA A 115 -34.09 8.56 -3.32
N ALA A 116 -33.04 9.37 -3.50
CA ALA A 116 -33.05 10.49 -4.43
C ALA A 116 -33.10 10.07 -5.91
N PHE A 117 -32.89 8.78 -6.22
CA PHE A 117 -32.95 8.19 -7.55
C PHE A 117 -33.96 7.02 -7.57
N PRO A 118 -35.27 7.28 -7.82
CA PRO A 118 -36.34 6.28 -7.72
C PRO A 118 -36.09 5.00 -8.53
N LEU A 119 -35.41 5.12 -9.68
CA LEU A 119 -35.06 3.98 -10.53
C LEU A 119 -34.01 3.06 -9.89
N ALA A 120 -33.12 3.61 -9.06
CA ALA A 120 -32.10 2.85 -8.33
C ALA A 120 -32.63 2.22 -7.05
N SER A 121 -33.69 2.76 -6.45
CA SER A 121 -34.35 2.17 -5.29
C SER A 121 -35.19 0.94 -5.64
N GLU A 122 -35.82 0.90 -6.83
CA GLU A 122 -36.64 -0.25 -7.25
C GLU A 122 -35.84 -1.38 -7.91
N LEU A 123 -34.67 -1.06 -8.49
CA LEU A 123 -33.80 -2.04 -9.13
C LEU A 123 -32.61 -2.38 -8.23
N GLY A 124 -32.72 -3.47 -7.46
CA GLY A 124 -31.63 -3.97 -6.61
C GLY A 124 -30.29 -4.16 -7.34
N ALA A 125 -30.32 -4.44 -8.65
CA ALA A 125 -29.14 -4.51 -9.50
C ALA A 125 -28.41 -3.15 -9.68
N LEU A 126 -29.15 -2.04 -9.77
CA LEU A 126 -28.56 -0.70 -9.92
C LEU A 126 -27.91 -0.24 -8.61
N ARG A 127 -28.54 -0.57 -7.48
CA ARG A 127 -27.98 -0.35 -6.13
C ARG A 127 -26.70 -1.15 -5.90
N PHE A 128 -26.70 -2.42 -6.32
CA PHE A 128 -25.49 -3.26 -6.34
C PHE A 128 -24.38 -2.64 -7.20
N ALA A 129 -24.70 -2.24 -8.43
CA ALA A 129 -23.74 -1.64 -9.35
C ALA A 129 -23.15 -0.31 -8.79
N ALA A 130 -23.99 0.52 -8.15
CA ALA A 130 -23.54 1.75 -7.52
C ALA A 130 -22.58 1.49 -6.35
N ALA A 131 -22.91 0.57 -5.44
CA ALA A 131 -22.02 0.17 -4.36
C ALA A 131 -20.71 -0.42 -4.88
N PHE A 132 -20.78 -1.25 -5.92
CA PHE A 132 -19.62 -1.81 -6.57
C PHE A 132 -18.72 -0.72 -7.18
N ALA A 133 -19.32 0.25 -7.88
CA ALA A 133 -18.61 1.37 -8.47
C ALA A 133 -17.96 2.29 -7.43
N LEU A 134 -18.62 2.51 -6.28
CA LEU A 134 -18.06 3.28 -5.16
C LEU A 134 -16.84 2.59 -4.53
N LEU A 135 -16.87 1.26 -4.42
CA LEU A 135 -15.78 0.47 -3.85
C LEU A 135 -14.62 0.23 -4.84
N ALA A 136 -14.86 0.33 -6.14
CA ALA A 136 -13.86 0.00 -7.16
C ALA A 136 -12.57 0.86 -7.07
N PRO A 137 -12.60 2.19 -6.91
CA PRO A 137 -11.37 2.98 -6.82
C PRO A 137 -10.42 2.56 -5.69
N PRO A 138 -10.84 2.46 -4.41
CA PRO A 138 -9.92 2.01 -3.37
C PRO A 138 -9.49 0.56 -3.53
N THR A 139 -10.35 -0.35 -3.99
CA THR A 139 -9.97 -1.77 -4.15
C THR A 139 -9.00 -1.97 -5.31
N VAL A 140 -9.10 -1.18 -6.37
CA VAL A 140 -8.10 -1.12 -7.45
C VAL A 140 -6.77 -0.60 -6.92
N CYS A 141 -6.78 0.44 -6.09
CA CYS A 141 -5.55 0.90 -5.44
C CYS A 141 -4.93 -0.19 -4.56
N MET A 142 -5.72 -0.86 -3.73
CA MET A 142 -5.29 -2.00 -2.90
C MET A 142 -4.73 -3.15 -3.75
N GLY A 143 -5.30 -3.42 -4.92
CA GLY A 143 -4.80 -4.42 -5.87
C GLY A 143 -3.42 -4.13 -6.43
N ALA A 144 -3.07 -2.86 -6.57
CA ALA A 144 -1.79 -2.45 -7.13
C ALA A 144 -0.67 -2.33 -6.08
N THR A 145 -0.98 -2.22 -4.79
CA THR A 145 0.03 -2.02 -3.74
C THR A 145 1.06 -3.15 -3.72
N TYR A 146 0.61 -4.41 -3.85
CA TYR A 146 1.48 -5.59 -3.78
C TYR A 146 2.46 -5.71 -4.96
N PRO A 147 2.03 -5.66 -6.24
CA PRO A 147 3.01 -5.68 -7.34
C PRO A 147 3.99 -4.49 -7.31
N VAL A 148 3.52 -3.31 -6.88
CA VAL A 148 4.36 -2.11 -6.81
C VAL A 148 5.42 -2.21 -5.72
N VAL A 149 5.07 -2.70 -4.51
CA VAL A 149 6.04 -2.84 -3.42
C VAL A 149 7.03 -3.98 -3.70
N VAL A 150 6.60 -5.06 -4.36
CA VAL A 150 7.51 -6.12 -4.82
C VAL A 150 8.50 -5.58 -5.85
N ALA A 151 8.02 -4.84 -6.86
CA ALA A 151 8.89 -4.20 -7.85
C ALA A 151 9.88 -3.19 -7.24
N TRP A 152 9.52 -2.60 -6.10
CA TRP A 152 10.42 -1.72 -5.35
C TRP A 152 11.48 -2.50 -4.54
N ALA A 153 11.06 -3.53 -3.80
CA ALA A 153 11.87 -4.18 -2.77
C ALA A 153 12.69 -5.37 -3.27
N VAL A 154 12.22 -6.06 -4.31
CA VAL A 154 12.83 -7.26 -4.87
C VAL A 154 13.56 -6.88 -6.16
N ARG A 155 14.90 -6.80 -6.08
CA ARG A 155 15.76 -6.26 -7.16
C ARG A 155 16.69 -7.30 -7.81
N SER A 156 16.72 -8.54 -7.33
CA SER A 156 17.55 -9.61 -7.88
C SER A 156 16.77 -10.92 -8.01
N ASP A 157 17.05 -11.68 -9.07
CA ASP A 157 16.37 -12.95 -9.37
C ASP A 157 16.50 -13.98 -8.22
N GLU A 158 17.67 -14.03 -7.57
CA GLU A 158 17.92 -14.88 -6.40
C GLU A 158 17.03 -14.56 -5.19
N ALA A 159 16.59 -13.30 -5.06
CA ALA A 159 15.76 -12.84 -3.95
C ALA A 159 14.26 -12.89 -4.27
N VAL A 160 13.86 -13.24 -5.50
CA VAL A 160 12.46 -13.22 -5.93
C VAL A 160 11.60 -14.16 -5.10
N GLY A 161 12.01 -15.42 -4.92
CA GLY A 161 11.24 -16.40 -4.16
C GLY A 161 11.04 -15.98 -2.68
N PRO A 162 12.13 -15.88 -1.89
CA PRO A 162 12.03 -15.53 -0.47
C PRO A 162 11.48 -14.12 -0.22
N GLY A 163 11.79 -13.16 -1.09
CA GLY A 163 11.32 -11.79 -0.98
C GLY A 163 9.82 -11.68 -1.19
N LEU A 164 9.31 -12.31 -2.26
CA LEU A 164 7.87 -12.39 -2.53
C LEU A 164 7.13 -13.06 -1.37
N ALA A 165 7.66 -14.19 -0.87
CA ALA A 165 7.07 -14.92 0.24
C ALA A 165 7.00 -14.08 1.52
N LEU A 166 8.06 -13.31 1.86
CA LEU A 166 8.05 -12.46 3.05
C LEU A 166 7.02 -11.32 2.94
N VAL A 167 6.99 -10.63 1.78
CA VAL A 167 6.02 -9.55 1.55
C VAL A 167 4.59 -10.10 1.59
N TYR A 168 4.36 -11.26 0.98
CA TYR A 168 3.05 -11.92 1.02
C TYR A 168 2.64 -12.33 2.44
N ALA A 169 3.56 -12.94 3.20
CA ALA A 169 3.33 -13.35 4.57
C ALA A 169 3.03 -12.15 5.48
N ALA A 170 3.80 -11.06 5.36
CA ALA A 170 3.58 -9.84 6.13
C ALA A 170 2.23 -9.19 5.80
N ASN A 171 1.86 -9.12 4.52
CA ASN A 171 0.56 -8.60 4.11
C ASN A 171 -0.60 -9.47 4.63
N THR A 172 -0.48 -10.79 4.52
CA THR A 172 -1.50 -11.74 5.01
C THR A 172 -1.63 -11.69 6.53
N ALA A 173 -0.51 -11.62 7.26
CA ALA A 173 -0.52 -11.44 8.71
C ALA A 173 -1.23 -10.14 9.10
N GLY A 174 -0.92 -9.05 8.39
CA GLY A 174 -1.63 -7.77 8.51
C GLY A 174 -3.14 -7.92 8.27
N ALA A 175 -3.53 -8.57 7.18
CA ALA A 175 -4.91 -8.83 6.81
C ALA A 175 -5.68 -9.61 7.90
N VAL A 176 -5.08 -10.68 8.44
CA VAL A 176 -5.65 -11.45 9.56
C VAL A 176 -5.83 -10.57 10.80
N LEU A 177 -4.79 -9.80 11.18
CA LEU A 177 -4.85 -8.88 12.31
C LEU A 177 -5.91 -7.77 12.10
N GLY A 178 -6.05 -7.28 10.88
CA GLY A 178 -7.03 -6.27 10.50
C GLY A 178 -8.46 -6.80 10.57
N ALA A 179 -8.74 -7.98 10.00
CA ALA A 179 -10.06 -8.59 10.03
C ALA A 179 -10.49 -8.93 11.46
N TRP A 180 -9.59 -9.56 12.24
CA TRP A 180 -9.82 -9.84 13.65
C TRP A 180 -10.00 -8.54 14.46
N GLY A 181 -9.07 -7.60 14.30
CA GLY A 181 -9.08 -6.32 15.01
C GLY A 181 -10.34 -5.52 14.71
N ALA A 182 -10.79 -5.49 13.45
CA ALA A 182 -12.03 -4.81 13.06
C ALA A 182 -13.26 -5.40 13.75
N GLY A 183 -13.43 -6.72 13.67
CA GLY A 183 -14.62 -7.40 14.17
C GLY A 183 -14.73 -7.42 15.69
N PHE A 184 -13.60 -7.54 16.39
CA PHE A 184 -13.57 -7.81 17.83
C PHE A 184 -13.06 -6.65 18.69
N VAL A 185 -12.34 -5.67 18.11
CA VAL A 185 -11.74 -4.57 18.89
C VAL A 185 -12.22 -3.22 18.40
N LEU A 186 -11.99 -2.89 17.13
CA LEU A 186 -12.19 -1.54 16.61
C LEU A 186 -13.68 -1.19 16.53
N VAL A 187 -14.50 -2.03 15.89
CA VAL A 187 -15.93 -1.73 15.76
C VAL A 187 -16.65 -1.76 17.10
N PRO A 188 -16.43 -2.74 18.00
CA PRO A 188 -17.07 -2.73 19.32
C PRO A 188 -16.69 -1.53 20.20
N ARG A 189 -15.44 -1.04 20.11
CA ARG A 189 -14.92 0.00 21.01
C ARG A 189 -15.07 1.42 20.44
N PHE A 190 -14.91 1.58 19.14
CA PHE A 190 -14.83 2.89 18.48
C PHE A 190 -15.90 3.09 17.40
N GLY A 191 -16.80 2.12 17.20
CA GLY A 191 -17.80 2.20 16.14
C GLY A 191 -17.23 1.95 14.74
N LEU A 192 -18.10 2.06 13.73
CA LEU A 192 -17.71 1.89 12.32
C LEU A 192 -16.83 3.05 11.85
N ASP A 193 -17.18 4.27 12.25
CA ASP A 193 -16.45 5.51 11.98
C ASP A 193 -15.04 5.49 12.57
N GLY A 194 -14.90 5.14 13.85
CA GLY A 194 -13.59 5.03 14.49
C GLY A 194 -12.71 3.95 13.85
N ALA A 195 -13.29 2.83 13.42
CA ALA A 195 -12.57 1.78 12.69
C ALA A 195 -12.04 2.28 11.34
N VAL A 196 -12.82 3.07 10.57
CA VAL A 196 -12.35 3.71 9.33
C VAL A 196 -11.22 4.69 9.62
N VAL A 197 -11.35 5.53 10.66
CA VAL A 197 -10.31 6.50 11.03
C VAL A 197 -9.00 5.79 11.37
N VAL A 198 -9.05 4.68 12.10
CA VAL A 198 -7.86 3.86 12.39
C VAL A 198 -7.26 3.29 11.11
N ALA A 199 -8.08 2.72 10.21
CA ALA A 199 -7.60 2.18 8.94
C ALA A 199 -6.93 3.26 8.07
N ALA A 200 -7.57 4.42 7.89
CA ALA A 200 -6.99 5.55 7.17
C ALA A 200 -5.72 6.06 7.85
N GLY A 201 -5.69 6.08 9.18
CA GLY A 201 -4.50 6.43 9.98
C GLY A 201 -3.32 5.50 9.70
N LEU A 202 -3.55 4.19 9.56
CA LEU A 202 -2.51 3.23 9.16
C LEU A 202 -1.98 3.54 7.76
N ASN A 203 -2.86 3.81 6.78
CA ASN A 203 -2.42 4.18 5.43
C ASN A 203 -1.58 5.47 5.45
N PHE A 204 -2.01 6.52 6.16
CA PHE A 204 -1.23 7.76 6.26
C PHE A 204 0.06 7.62 7.05
N ALA A 205 0.10 6.73 8.05
CA ALA A 205 1.34 6.39 8.75
C ALA A 205 2.37 5.76 7.80
N ILE A 206 1.93 4.84 6.91
CA ILE A 206 2.80 4.28 5.87
C ILE A 206 3.32 5.38 4.95
N VAL A 207 2.47 6.32 4.53
CA VAL A 207 2.87 7.46 3.70
C VAL A 207 3.93 8.31 4.41
N ALA A 208 3.70 8.67 5.66
CA ALA A 208 4.62 9.49 6.46
C ALA A 208 5.97 8.78 6.64
N LEU A 209 5.96 7.51 7.04
CA LEU A 209 7.17 6.69 7.21
C LEU A 209 7.93 6.51 5.89
N GLY A 210 7.23 6.26 4.79
CA GLY A 210 7.82 6.12 3.48
C GLY A 210 8.47 7.42 2.98
N LEU A 211 7.83 8.57 3.20
CA LEU A 211 8.42 9.87 2.88
C LEU A 211 9.64 10.19 3.73
N ALA A 212 9.61 9.86 5.03
CA ALA A 212 10.74 10.00 5.93
C ALA A 212 11.92 9.10 5.50
N ALA A 213 11.66 7.83 5.17
CA ALA A 213 12.66 6.91 4.66
C ALA A 213 13.29 7.43 3.36
N ARG A 214 12.49 7.91 2.41
CA ARG A 214 12.98 8.50 1.15
C ARG A 214 13.91 9.69 1.37
N ARG A 215 13.57 10.59 2.29
CA ARG A 215 14.43 11.74 2.64
C ARG A 215 15.73 11.29 3.29
N ALA A 216 15.68 10.33 4.20
CA ALA A 216 16.86 9.81 4.88
C ALA A 216 17.85 9.12 3.92
N PHE A 217 17.35 8.43 2.89
CA PHE A 217 18.21 7.84 1.85
C PHE A 217 18.80 8.90 0.92
N ALA A 218 18.02 9.90 0.49
CA ALA A 218 18.53 10.97 -0.36
C ALA A 218 19.68 11.76 0.33
N LEU A 219 19.51 12.13 1.60
CA LEU A 219 20.53 12.83 2.38
C LEU A 219 21.82 12.02 2.56
N ARG A 220 21.72 10.69 2.65
CA ARG A 220 22.87 9.80 2.76
C ARG A 220 23.64 9.69 1.44
N ASP A 221 22.93 9.61 0.32
CA ASP A 221 23.54 9.56 -1.00
C ASP A 221 24.25 10.88 -1.33
N ASP A 222 23.67 12.02 -0.99
CA ASP A 222 24.28 13.34 -1.17
C ASP A 222 25.55 13.50 -0.31
N ALA A 223 25.49 13.13 0.97
CA ALA A 223 26.65 13.16 1.86
C ALA A 223 27.80 12.24 1.40
N ALA A 224 27.48 11.07 0.85
CA ALA A 224 28.47 10.14 0.31
C ALA A 224 29.12 10.67 -0.98
N ARG A 225 28.36 11.34 -1.85
CA ARG A 225 28.88 12.02 -3.04
C ARG A 225 29.82 13.16 -2.67
N ASP A 226 29.43 14.01 -1.73
CA ASP A 226 30.26 15.12 -1.26
C ASP A 226 31.57 14.63 -0.65
N ALA A 227 31.52 13.56 0.16
CA ALA A 227 32.73 12.94 0.71
C ALA A 227 33.64 12.36 -0.37
N GLY A 228 33.08 11.73 -1.40
CA GLY A 228 33.83 11.19 -2.55
C GLY A 228 34.52 12.29 -3.37
N VAL A 229 33.82 13.40 -3.64
CA VAL A 229 34.42 14.56 -4.34
C VAL A 229 35.56 15.15 -3.53
N ARG A 230 35.39 15.34 -2.22
CA ARG A 230 36.45 15.86 -1.33
C ARG A 230 37.68 14.95 -1.29
N ALA A 231 37.48 13.63 -1.25
CA ALA A 231 38.56 12.66 -1.28
C ALA A 231 39.33 12.68 -2.61
N SER A 232 38.62 12.83 -3.75
CA SER A 232 39.24 12.96 -5.07
C SER A 232 40.11 14.22 -5.18
N VAL A 233 39.58 15.38 -4.76
CA VAL A 233 40.31 16.66 -4.79
C VAL A 233 41.56 16.59 -3.92
N ALA A 234 41.44 16.04 -2.70
CA ALA A 234 42.58 15.86 -1.81
C ALA A 234 43.66 14.92 -2.40
N SER A 235 43.26 13.89 -3.15
CA SER A 235 44.22 12.99 -3.82
C SER A 235 44.93 13.64 -5.01
N GLU A 236 44.26 14.52 -5.76
CA GLU A 236 44.87 15.27 -6.87
C GLU A 236 45.85 16.35 -6.36
N GLU A 237 45.53 17.05 -5.27
CA GLU A 237 46.44 18.01 -4.64
C GLU A 237 47.72 17.34 -4.12
N VAL A 238 47.60 16.16 -3.51
CA VAL A 238 48.76 15.39 -3.04
C VAL A 238 49.60 14.85 -4.19
N ALA A 239 48.96 14.42 -5.29
CA ALA A 239 49.67 13.93 -6.48
C ALA A 239 50.36 15.05 -7.28
N GLY A 240 49.81 16.26 -7.29
CA GLY A 240 50.44 17.42 -7.94
C GLY A 240 51.57 18.08 -7.14
N ALA A 241 51.73 17.73 -5.85
CA ALA A 241 52.78 18.25 -4.98
C ALA A 241 54.06 17.39 -4.96
N LEU A 242 54.10 16.28 -5.70
CA LEU A 242 55.24 15.37 -5.87
C LEU A 242 55.84 15.50 -7.28
#